data_AF-V5C1C7-F1
#
_entry.id   AF-V5C1C7-F1
#
_cell.length_a   1.000
_cell.length_b   1.000
_cell.length_c   1.000
_cell.angle_alpha   90.00
_cell.angle_beta   90.00
_cell.angle_gamma   90.00
#
_symmetry.space_group_name_H-M   'P 1'
#
loop_
_entity.id
_entity.type
_entity.pdbx_description
1 polymer ?
#
loop_
_entity_poly.entity_id
_entity_poly.type
_entity_poly.pdbx_seq_one_letter_code
_entity_poly.pdbx_strand_id
1 'polypeptide(L)'
;MKPDSESSKPDVFFSPNPTFVDKNNYSSKNGPRQKLRPSLPKTLKQQIDHVSRQQWISDAAYYKAEARGFAPGHAATDWLEAEQDYIEMLVELFLSVSREDDWMTLTGLRQLAKAIGVPRPERIDSKLELIHSIQAVSRHRPCFGTNPGEFCHQQDGCQWKSECQKLVAEWWR
;
A
#
# COMPACT_ATOMS: atom_id res chain seq x y z
N MET A 1 28.13 -9.64 61.95
CA MET A 1 26.80 -10.22 62.24
C MET A 1 26.08 -10.42 60.91
N LYS A 2 25.97 -11.67 60.47
CA LYS A 2 24.94 -12.13 59.51
C LYS A 2 23.67 -12.51 60.28
N PRO A 3 22.50 -12.65 59.62
CA PRO A 3 22.10 -13.91 58.94
C PRO A 3 21.72 -13.64 57.45
N ASP A 4 22.10 -14.45 56.44
CA ASP A 4 21.66 -15.82 56.04
C ASP A 4 20.14 -15.86 55.75
N SER A 5 19.71 -15.86 54.48
CA SER A 5 19.42 -16.96 53.52
C SER A 5 17.91 -16.85 53.17
N GLU A 6 17.39 -16.97 51.95
CA GLU A 6 17.23 -18.16 51.11
C GLU A 6 16.61 -17.69 49.77
N SER A 7 17.22 -17.93 48.60
CA SER A 7 16.92 -19.02 47.65
C SER A 7 15.44 -19.17 47.24
N SER A 8 15.13 -18.90 45.96
CA SER A 8 14.30 -19.78 45.09
C SER A 8 13.99 -19.15 43.72
N LYS A 9 14.74 -19.57 42.70
CA LYS A 9 14.33 -19.82 41.30
C LYS A 9 15.05 -21.13 40.90
N PRO A 10 14.70 -21.85 39.83
CA PRO A 10 13.64 -21.65 38.82
C PRO A 10 12.77 -22.91 38.63
N ASP A 11 11.68 -22.84 37.85
CA ASP A 11 11.17 -24.06 37.20
C ASP A 11 10.72 -23.78 35.76
N VAL A 12 11.42 -24.47 34.88
CA VAL A 12 11.23 -24.56 33.44
C VAL A 12 10.28 -25.74 33.22
N PHE A 13 9.07 -25.50 32.72
CA PHE A 13 8.18 -26.60 32.35
C PHE A 13 8.19 -26.80 30.82
N PHE A 14 9.04 -27.73 30.40
CA PHE A 14 8.95 -28.43 29.12
C PHE A 14 7.91 -29.56 29.23
N SER A 15 7.02 -29.69 28.26
CA SER A 15 6.31 -30.94 27.93
C SER A 15 5.55 -30.84 26.61
N PRO A 16 5.23 -31.98 25.94
CA PRO A 16 5.84 -32.32 24.66
C PRO A 16 4.85 -32.42 23.48
N ASN A 17 5.43 -32.41 22.27
CA ASN A 17 4.81 -32.82 21.00
C ASN A 17 4.25 -34.25 21.08
N PRO A 18 3.05 -34.51 20.51
CA PRO A 18 2.69 -35.83 20.01
C PRO A 18 2.89 -35.89 18.49
N THR A 19 3.87 -36.69 18.07
CA THR A 19 3.93 -37.28 16.72
C THR A 19 2.74 -38.22 16.51
N PHE A 20 1.97 -38.03 15.43
CA PHE A 20 1.08 -39.06 14.90
C PHE A 20 1.29 -39.22 13.39
N VAL A 21 1.21 -40.47 12.97
CA VAL A 21 1.83 -41.08 11.80
C VAL A 21 0.93 -40.97 10.56
N ASP A 22 1.58 -40.85 9.41
CA ASP A 22 1.02 -40.96 8.05
C ASP A 22 0.10 -42.18 7.85
N LYS A 23 -0.93 -42.02 7.02
CA LYS A 23 -1.13 -42.80 5.78
C LYS A 23 -2.49 -42.55 5.11
N ASN A 24 -2.42 -42.64 3.78
CA ASN A 24 -3.46 -42.97 2.79
C ASN A 24 -4.07 -41.79 2.02
N ASN A 25 -3.69 -41.60 0.76
CA ASN A 25 -4.05 -42.41 -0.43
C ASN A 25 -5.39 -41.96 -1.02
N TYR A 26 -5.34 -41.14 -2.07
CA TYR A 26 -6.34 -41.14 -3.12
C TYR A 26 -5.68 -40.93 -4.48
N SER A 27 -5.49 -42.04 -5.20
CA SER A 27 -5.41 -42.05 -6.67
C SER A 27 -6.83 -41.99 -7.25
N SER A 28 -7.12 -41.01 -8.12
CA SER A 28 -7.99 -41.25 -9.28
C SER A 28 -8.00 -40.12 -10.32
N LYS A 29 -7.54 -40.51 -11.53
CA LYS A 29 -8.21 -40.39 -12.84
C LYS A 29 -8.33 -39.01 -13.53
N ASN A 30 -7.45 -38.84 -14.52
CA ASN A 30 -7.64 -38.36 -15.91
C ASN A 30 -8.96 -37.64 -16.30
N GLY A 31 -8.82 -36.42 -16.87
CA GLY A 31 -9.80 -35.71 -17.70
C GLY A 31 -9.16 -34.47 -18.39
N PRO A 32 -9.63 -34.01 -19.57
CA PRO A 32 -8.77 -33.41 -20.61
C PRO A 32 -8.62 -31.88 -20.58
N ARG A 33 -7.51 -31.42 -21.21
CA ARG A 33 -7.16 -30.06 -21.67
C ARG A 33 -8.15 -28.94 -21.33
N GLN A 34 -7.79 -28.14 -20.33
CA GLN A 34 -8.20 -26.74 -20.29
C GLN A 34 -7.03 -25.87 -20.72
N LYS A 35 -7.24 -25.14 -21.82
CA LYS A 35 -6.31 -24.15 -22.36
C LYS A 35 -6.00 -23.16 -21.23
N LEU A 36 -4.72 -23.00 -20.85
CA LEU A 36 -4.29 -21.86 -20.05
C LEU A 36 -4.56 -20.59 -20.87
N ARG A 37 -5.74 -20.01 -20.67
CA ARG A 37 -5.97 -18.59 -20.94
C ARG A 37 -5.30 -17.83 -19.80
N PRO A 38 -4.50 -16.78 -20.06
CA PRO A 38 -4.20 -15.80 -19.04
C PRO A 38 -5.54 -15.23 -18.56
N SER A 39 -5.91 -15.49 -17.31
CA SER A 39 -7.11 -14.87 -16.73
C SER A 39 -6.90 -13.37 -16.67
N LEU A 40 -7.90 -12.62 -17.15
CA LEU A 40 -8.01 -11.17 -17.08
C LEU A 40 -7.65 -10.59 -15.70
N PRO A 41 -7.20 -9.33 -15.64
CA PRO A 41 -6.58 -8.75 -14.47
C PRO A 41 -7.55 -8.69 -13.28
N LYS A 42 -7.02 -9.09 -12.13
CA LYS A 42 -7.66 -9.00 -10.82
C LYS A 42 -8.13 -7.57 -10.58
N THR A 43 -9.32 -7.40 -10.03
CA THR A 43 -9.85 -6.10 -9.62
C THR A 43 -8.81 -5.33 -8.77
N LEU A 44 -8.72 -4.01 -8.94
CA LEU A 44 -7.85 -3.10 -8.16
C LEU A 44 -7.93 -3.39 -6.65
N LYS A 45 -9.13 -3.73 -6.19
CA LYS A 45 -9.42 -4.19 -4.82
C LYS A 45 -8.60 -5.42 -4.42
N GLN A 46 -8.48 -6.44 -5.27
CA GLN A 46 -7.66 -7.64 -5.06
C GLN A 46 -6.14 -7.40 -5.16
N GLN A 47 -5.70 -6.40 -5.94
CA GLN A 47 -4.29 -6.02 -5.99
C GLN A 47 -3.87 -5.25 -4.73
N ILE A 48 -4.77 -4.41 -4.21
CA ILE A 48 -4.58 -3.70 -2.93
C ILE A 48 -4.74 -4.65 -1.72
N ASP A 49 -5.61 -5.68 -1.83
CA ASP A 49 -5.91 -6.62 -0.72
C ASP A 49 -4.75 -7.53 -0.31
N HIS A 50 -3.74 -7.74 -1.17
CA HIS A 50 -2.80 -8.85 -0.97
C HIS A 50 -1.67 -8.56 0.03
N VAL A 51 -1.52 -7.31 0.46
CA VAL A 51 -0.61 -6.93 1.55
C VAL A 51 -1.39 -6.11 2.57
N SER A 52 -1.52 -6.62 3.79
CA SER A 52 -2.06 -5.85 4.90
C SER A 52 -1.23 -4.57 5.05
N ARG A 53 -1.89 -3.40 4.93
CA ARG A 53 -1.27 -2.07 5.07
C ARG A 53 -0.32 -2.02 6.27
N GLN A 54 -0.77 -2.51 7.43
CA GLN A 54 0.02 -2.54 8.65
C GLN A 54 1.30 -3.36 8.51
N GLN A 55 1.25 -4.50 7.82
CA GLN A 55 2.40 -5.37 7.62
C GLN A 55 3.43 -4.70 6.70
N TRP A 56 2.98 -4.09 5.60
CA TRP A 56 3.89 -3.39 4.69
C TRP A 56 4.59 -2.24 5.41
N ILE A 57 3.82 -1.42 6.15
CA ILE A 57 4.36 -0.28 6.91
C ILE A 57 5.31 -0.76 8.00
N SER A 58 4.98 -1.83 8.73
CA SER A 58 5.85 -2.35 9.79
C SER A 58 7.17 -2.85 9.23
N ASP A 59 7.15 -3.59 8.12
CA ASP A 59 8.35 -4.15 7.50
C ASP A 59 9.22 -3.04 6.91
N ALA A 60 8.62 -2.07 6.22
CA ALA A 60 9.35 -0.91 5.69
C ALA A 60 9.97 -0.06 6.82
N ALA A 61 9.24 0.19 7.91
CA ALA A 61 9.76 0.91 9.07
C ALA A 61 10.90 0.13 9.76
N TYR A 62 10.79 -1.20 9.85
CA TYR A 62 11.85 -2.05 10.36
C TYR A 62 13.13 -1.92 9.51
N TYR A 63 13.02 -2.02 8.18
CA TYR A 63 14.19 -1.90 7.29
C TYR A 63 14.81 -0.51 7.31
N LYS A 64 14.01 0.56 7.45
CA LYS A 64 14.53 1.92 7.69
C LYS A 64 15.32 2.00 9.00
N ALA A 65 14.80 1.39 10.07
CA ALA A 65 15.48 1.32 11.36
C ALA A 65 16.77 0.48 11.29
N GLU A 66 16.77 -0.63 10.56
CA GLU A 66 17.94 -1.48 10.35
C GLU A 66 19.05 -0.74 9.58
N ALA A 67 18.71 -0.01 8.51
CA ALA A 67 19.66 0.75 7.71
C ALA A 67 20.45 1.81 8.51
N ARG A 68 19.84 2.29 9.60
CA ARG A 68 20.45 3.25 10.54
C ARG A 68 20.95 2.61 11.84
N GLY A 69 21.02 1.27 11.90
CA GLY A 69 21.53 0.52 13.05
C GLY A 69 20.65 0.62 14.30
N PHE A 70 19.33 0.75 14.14
CA PHE A 70 18.34 0.84 15.21
C PHE A 70 18.59 1.96 16.24
N ALA A 71 19.15 3.10 15.82
CA ALA A 71 19.38 4.23 16.72
C ALA A 71 18.09 4.65 17.49
N PRO A 72 18.16 5.01 18.78
CA PRO A 72 16.99 5.43 19.52
C PRO A 72 16.42 6.77 18.99
N GLY A 73 15.13 7.02 19.20
CA GLY A 73 14.49 8.32 18.92
C GLY A 73 13.88 8.51 17.52
N HIS A 74 14.05 7.56 16.60
CA HIS A 74 13.55 7.69 15.21
C HIS A 74 12.40 6.73 14.85
N ALA A 75 11.95 5.88 15.79
CA ALA A 75 10.91 4.89 15.51
C ALA A 75 9.62 5.51 14.93
N ALA A 76 9.20 6.66 15.46
CA ALA A 76 8.03 7.38 14.94
C ALA A 76 8.28 7.95 13.52
N THR A 77 9.49 8.45 13.26
CA THR A 77 9.88 8.96 11.94
C THR A 77 9.91 7.84 10.90
N ASP A 78 10.53 6.70 11.21
CA ASP A 78 10.60 5.54 10.31
C ASP A 78 9.19 5.06 9.94
N TRP A 79 8.28 5.05 10.91
CA TRP A 79 6.88 4.70 10.69
C TRP A 79 6.18 5.70 9.76
N LEU A 80 6.33 7.00 10.02
CA LEU A 80 5.72 8.05 9.21
C LEU A 80 6.26 8.08 7.78
N GLU A 81 7.54 7.76 7.59
CA GLU A 81 8.13 7.61 6.26
C GLU A 81 7.63 6.33 5.57
N ALA A 82 7.56 5.20 6.28
CA ALA A 82 7.01 3.98 5.71
C ALA A 82 5.53 4.14 5.30
N GLU A 83 4.73 4.86 6.09
CA GLU A 83 3.36 5.20 5.73
C GLU A 83 3.29 6.06 4.46
N GLN A 84 4.23 6.99 4.30
CA GLN A 84 4.36 7.81 3.11
C GLN A 84 4.74 6.98 1.88
N ASP A 85 5.74 6.12 2.01
CA ASP A 85 6.20 5.24 0.92
C ASP A 85 5.06 4.31 0.46
N TYR A 86 4.22 3.84 1.39
CA TYR A 86 3.03 3.05 1.08
C TYR A 86 1.99 3.84 0.26
N ILE A 87 1.73 5.09 0.64
CA ILE A 87 0.81 5.97 -0.08
C ILE A 87 1.29 6.22 -1.50
N GLU A 88 2.58 6.54 -1.67
CA GLU A 88 3.18 6.80 -2.99
C GLU A 88 3.12 5.56 -3.89
N MET A 89 3.44 4.39 -3.34
CA MET A 89 3.32 3.11 -4.04
C MET A 89 1.89 2.85 -4.50
N LEU A 90 0.88 3.11 -3.66
CA LEU A 90 -0.52 2.93 -4.05
C LEU A 90 -0.95 3.88 -5.18
N VAL A 91 -0.51 5.14 -5.12
CA VAL A 91 -0.82 6.13 -6.16
C VAL A 91 -0.14 5.74 -7.48
N GLU A 92 1.13 5.33 -7.45
CA GLU A 92 1.85 4.87 -8.63
C GLU A 92 1.23 3.60 -9.22
N LEU A 93 0.84 2.63 -8.38
CA LEU A 93 0.13 1.43 -8.81
C LEU A 93 -1.20 1.81 -9.48
N PHE A 94 -1.98 2.70 -8.88
CA PHE A 94 -3.23 3.15 -9.46
C PHE A 94 -3.02 3.80 -10.84
N LEU A 95 -2.04 4.69 -10.96
CA LEU A 95 -1.75 5.41 -12.21
C LEU A 95 -1.19 4.48 -13.30
N SER A 96 -0.34 3.51 -12.93
CA SER A 96 0.26 2.57 -13.88
C SER A 96 -0.74 1.58 -14.47
N VAL A 97 -1.73 1.14 -13.68
CA VAL A 97 -2.79 0.24 -14.17
C VAL A 97 -3.87 1.01 -14.94
N SER A 98 -3.97 2.33 -14.78
CA SER A 98 -4.94 3.20 -15.46
C SER A 98 -4.73 3.41 -16.97
N ARG A 99 -4.01 2.52 -17.67
CA ARG A 99 -3.63 2.67 -19.09
C ARG A 99 -4.64 2.08 -20.08
N GLU A 100 -5.58 1.26 -19.62
CA GLU A 100 -6.61 0.62 -20.45
C GLU A 100 -8.00 1.13 -20.01
N ASP A 101 -8.60 2.00 -20.83
CA ASP A 101 -9.98 2.51 -20.81
C ASP A 101 -10.56 2.98 -19.45
N ASP A 102 -10.58 4.30 -19.29
CA ASP A 102 -11.48 5.06 -18.38
C ASP A 102 -11.29 4.84 -16.86
N TRP A 103 -10.07 4.59 -16.40
CA TRP A 103 -9.78 4.30 -14.99
C TRP A 103 -9.75 5.50 -14.02
N MET A 104 -9.71 6.73 -14.53
CA MET A 104 -9.93 7.93 -13.71
C MET A 104 -11.43 8.23 -13.52
N THR A 105 -12.22 7.18 -13.31
CA THR A 105 -13.59 7.33 -12.83
C THR A 105 -13.58 7.89 -11.42
N LEU A 106 -14.66 8.61 -11.08
CA LEU A 106 -14.91 9.07 -9.71
C LEU A 106 -14.87 7.91 -8.71
N THR A 107 -15.35 6.73 -9.11
CA THR A 107 -15.33 5.51 -8.29
C THR A 107 -13.91 5.02 -8.00
N GLY A 108 -13.04 4.96 -9.02
CA GLY A 108 -11.65 4.55 -8.84
C GLY A 108 -10.89 5.50 -7.91
N LEU A 109 -11.08 6.82 -8.10
CA LEU A 109 -10.48 7.83 -7.25
C LEU A 109 -10.97 7.77 -5.80
N ARG A 110 -12.26 7.50 -5.58
CA ARG A 110 -12.81 7.29 -4.22
C ARG A 110 -12.22 6.05 -3.55
N GLN A 111 -12.03 4.97 -4.30
CA GLN A 111 -11.41 3.75 -3.78
C GLN A 111 -9.95 4.00 -3.39
N LEU A 112 -9.18 4.68 -4.25
CA LEU A 112 -7.81 5.07 -3.95
C LEU A 112 -7.76 5.99 -2.71
N ALA A 113 -8.57 7.05 -2.70
CA ALA A 113 -8.67 8.00 -1.60
C ALA A 113 -8.99 7.30 -0.26
N LYS A 114 -9.88 6.30 -0.29
CA LYS A 114 -10.19 5.47 0.89
C LYS A 114 -9.00 4.61 1.32
N ALA A 115 -8.27 4.01 0.38
CA ALA A 115 -7.12 3.16 0.68
C ALA A 115 -5.94 3.94 1.30
N ILE A 116 -5.71 5.18 0.86
CA ILE A 116 -4.65 6.05 1.38
C ILE A 116 -5.06 6.83 2.65
N GLY A 117 -6.33 6.76 3.06
CA GLY A 117 -6.81 7.39 4.30
C GLY A 117 -7.33 8.83 4.18
N VAL A 118 -7.74 9.27 2.98
CA VAL A 118 -8.47 10.54 2.83
C VAL A 118 -9.76 10.49 3.66
N PRO A 119 -10.10 11.54 4.44
CA PRO A 119 -11.31 11.56 5.23
C PRO A 119 -12.57 11.73 4.37
N ARG A 120 -13.51 10.78 4.48
CA ARG A 120 -14.85 10.80 3.84
C ARG A 120 -14.82 11.06 2.31
N PRO A 121 -14.06 10.27 1.53
CA PRO A 121 -13.96 10.45 0.08
C PRO A 121 -15.31 10.27 -0.65
N GLU A 122 -16.28 9.62 -0.02
CA GLU A 122 -17.63 9.40 -0.55
C GLU A 122 -18.44 10.70 -0.68
N ARG A 123 -18.08 11.73 0.10
CA ARG A 123 -18.75 13.04 0.07
C ARG A 123 -18.22 13.96 -1.03
N ILE A 124 -17.08 13.61 -1.62
CA ILE A 124 -16.47 14.39 -2.69
C ILE A 124 -17.02 13.89 -4.02
N ASP A 125 -17.76 14.73 -4.72
CA ASP A 125 -18.38 14.47 -6.02
C ASP A 125 -17.55 15.02 -7.19
N SER A 126 -16.64 15.94 -6.90
CA SER A 126 -15.68 16.48 -7.86
C SER A 126 -14.45 15.58 -8.02
N LYS A 127 -14.18 15.17 -9.27
CA LYS A 127 -12.94 14.47 -9.65
C LYS A 127 -11.70 15.30 -9.29
N LEU A 128 -11.75 16.61 -9.54
CA LEU A 128 -10.66 17.53 -9.27
C LEU A 128 -10.34 17.59 -7.77
N GLU A 129 -11.38 17.72 -6.94
CA GLU A 129 -11.22 17.81 -5.48
C GLU A 129 -10.73 16.49 -4.87
N LEU A 130 -11.16 15.34 -5.41
CA LEU A 130 -10.62 14.03 -5.02
C LEU A 130 -9.14 13.92 -5.34
N ILE A 131 -8.73 14.34 -6.54
CA ILE A 131 -7.33 14.29 -6.94
C ILE A 131 -6.49 15.25 -6.09
N HIS A 132 -6.97 16.46 -5.80
CA HIS A 132 -6.28 17.37 -4.87
C HIS A 132 -6.15 16.79 -3.47
N SER A 133 -7.18 16.10 -2.98
CA SER A 133 -7.13 15.40 -1.69
C SER A 133 -6.10 14.28 -1.69
N ILE A 134 -6.01 13.51 -2.77
CA ILE A 134 -4.99 12.48 -2.95
C ILE A 134 -3.59 13.11 -2.98
N GLN A 135 -3.39 14.17 -3.77
CA GLN A 135 -2.11 14.90 -3.86
C GLN A 135 -1.67 15.42 -2.48
N ALA A 136 -2.59 16.01 -1.71
CA ALA A 136 -2.30 16.51 -0.38
C ALA A 136 -1.84 15.41 0.60
N VAL A 137 -2.48 14.24 0.57
CA VAL A 137 -2.10 13.09 1.40
C VAL A 137 -0.77 12.50 0.95
N SER A 138 -0.48 12.51 -0.35
CA SER A 138 0.82 12.10 -0.90
C SER A 138 1.94 13.13 -0.69
N ARG A 139 1.78 14.16 0.17
CA ARG A 139 2.74 15.27 0.38
C ARG A 139 3.11 16.05 -0.89
N HIS A 140 2.27 15.98 -1.92
CA HIS A 140 2.40 16.80 -3.11
C HIS A 140 1.53 18.05 -2.97
N ARG A 141 2.04 19.19 -3.46
CA ARG A 141 1.21 20.39 -3.58
C ARG A 141 0.09 20.11 -4.61
N PRO A 142 -1.19 20.34 -4.28
CA PRO A 142 -2.29 20.07 -5.21
C PRO A 142 -2.15 20.99 -6.43
N CYS A 143 -1.77 20.41 -7.55
CA CYS A 143 -1.47 21.12 -8.80
C CYS A 143 -2.23 20.54 -9.99
N PHE A 144 -2.99 19.46 -9.78
CA PHE A 144 -3.78 18.85 -10.84
C PHE A 144 -4.82 19.84 -11.37
N GLY A 145 -4.93 19.99 -12.70
CA GLY A 145 -5.85 20.94 -13.30
C GLY A 145 -5.59 22.42 -12.96
N THR A 146 -4.39 22.76 -12.50
CA THR A 146 -3.98 24.17 -12.35
C THR A 146 -3.12 24.58 -13.54
N ASN A 147 -3.04 25.89 -13.79
CA ASN A 147 -2.22 26.42 -14.88
C ASN A 147 -0.74 25.99 -14.67
N PRO A 148 -0.09 25.34 -15.68
CA PRO A 148 1.29 24.89 -15.59
C PRO A 148 2.30 25.95 -15.14
N GLY A 149 2.04 27.24 -15.39
CA GLY A 149 2.96 28.31 -15.01
C GLY A 149 2.92 28.71 -13.52
N GLU A 150 1.85 28.40 -12.79
CA GLU A 150 1.62 28.99 -11.46
C GLU A 150 1.81 28.01 -10.30
N PHE A 151 1.39 26.75 -10.47
CA PHE A 151 1.30 25.81 -9.35
C PHE A 151 1.89 24.42 -9.66
N CYS A 152 2.06 24.07 -10.93
CA CYS A 152 2.65 22.82 -11.35
C CYS A 152 4.08 23.05 -11.83
N HIS A 153 5.08 22.74 -11.00
CA HIS A 153 6.48 22.90 -11.41
C HIS A 153 6.94 21.91 -12.50
N GLN A 154 6.04 21.10 -13.05
CA GLN A 154 6.30 20.10 -14.11
C GLN A 154 7.61 19.33 -13.94
N GLN A 155 8.03 19.10 -12.69
CA GLN A 155 9.28 18.38 -12.42
C GLN A 155 9.22 17.01 -13.10
N ASP A 156 10.37 16.52 -13.58
CA ASP A 156 10.49 15.29 -14.36
C ASP A 156 10.08 14.00 -13.61
N GLY A 157 9.50 14.11 -12.40
CA GLY A 157 8.92 13.03 -11.61
C GLY A 157 7.45 13.22 -11.20
N CYS A 158 6.70 14.18 -11.76
CA CYS A 158 5.29 14.34 -11.39
C CYS A 158 4.45 13.14 -11.87
N GLN A 159 3.98 12.33 -10.92
CA GLN A 159 3.17 11.12 -11.18
C GLN A 159 1.90 11.42 -12.00
N TRP A 160 1.34 12.64 -11.89
CA TRP A 160 0.10 13.04 -12.54
C TRP A 160 0.29 13.76 -13.89
N LYS A 161 1.53 13.86 -14.40
CA LYS A 161 1.88 14.67 -15.59
C LYS A 161 1.08 14.28 -16.84
N SER A 162 0.95 12.98 -17.12
CA SER A 162 0.21 12.49 -18.30
C SER A 162 -1.26 12.88 -18.25
N GLU A 163 -1.89 12.76 -17.08
CA GLU A 163 -3.31 13.02 -16.89
C GLU A 163 -3.61 14.52 -16.84
N CYS A 164 -2.74 15.32 -16.23
CA CYS A 164 -2.79 16.77 -16.33
C CYS A 164 -2.71 17.25 -17.79
N GLN A 165 -1.81 16.69 -18.59
CA GLN A 165 -1.64 17.07 -20.00
C GLN A 165 -2.88 16.76 -20.84
N LYS A 166 -3.56 15.63 -20.59
CA LYS A 166 -4.83 15.29 -21.26
C LYS A 166 -5.91 16.34 -20.99
N LEU A 167 -6.08 16.76 -19.74
CA LEU A 167 -7.06 17.81 -19.39
C LEU A 167 -6.73 19.16 -20.02
N VAL A 168 -5.44 19.55 -20.02
CA VAL A 168 -5.02 20.79 -20.69
C VAL A 168 -5.31 20.71 -22.19
N ALA A 169 -5.02 19.59 -22.86
CA ALA A 169 -5.29 19.43 -24.29
C ALA A 169 -6.79 19.53 -24.66
N GLU A 170 -7.70 19.23 -23.74
CA GLU A 170 -9.15 19.46 -23.93
C GLU A 170 -9.54 20.94 -23.82
N TRP A 171 -8.84 21.73 -22.99
CA TRP A 171 -9.14 23.17 -22.79
C TRP A 171 -8.70 24.07 -23.93
N TRP A 172 -7.72 23.64 -24.73
CA TRP A 172 -7.19 24.40 -25.87
C TRP A 172 -7.83 24.00 -27.22
N ARG A 173 -8.98 23.32 -27.19
CA ARG A 173 -9.74 22.92 -28.38
C ARG A 173 -10.91 23.87 -28.62
#